data_AF-A0A7C4W7P8-F1
#
_entry.id   AF-A0A7C4W7P8-F1
#
_cell.length_a   1.000
_cell.length_b   1.000
_cell.length_c   1.000
_cell.angle_alpha   90.00
_cell.angle_beta   90.00
_cell.angle_gamma   90.00
#
_symmetry.space_group_name_H-M   'P 1'
#
loop_
_entity.id
_entity.type
_entity.pdbx_description
1 polymer ?
#
loop_
_entity_poly.entity_id
_entity_poly.type
_entity_poly.pdbx_seq_one_letter_code
_entity_poly.pdbx_strand_id
1 'polypeptide(L)' 'FGMADELRSSTQGRAFWATQFSRWAPVPESMHADVIRQIRERKGLSPTPPSYEEFYEEE' A
#
# COMPACT_ATOMS: atom_id res chain seq x y z
N PHE A 1 0.04 5.19 -10.07
CA PHE A 1 1.19 5.35 -10.99
C PHE A 1 0.85 6.49 -11.96
N GLY A 2 1.82 7.31 -12.38
CA GLY A 2 1.55 8.49 -13.23
C GLY A 2 2.42 9.73 -12.96
N MET A 3 3.30 9.67 -11.97
CA MET A 3 4.16 10.80 -11.58
C MET A 3 5.00 11.35 -12.74
N ALA A 4 5.45 10.51 -13.67
CA ALA A 4 6.23 10.92 -14.83
C ALA A 4 5.47 11.91 -15.74
N ASP A 5 4.22 11.56 -16.08
CA ASP A 5 3.37 12.36 -16.95
C ASP A 5 2.93 13.65 -16.26
N GLU A 6 2.59 13.55 -14.97
CA GLU A 6 2.21 14.70 -14.14
C GLU A 6 3.36 15.70 -14.01
N LEU A 7 4.58 15.25 -13.73
CA LEU A 7 5.76 16.11 -13.67
C LEU A 7 6.09 16.73 -15.03
N ARG A 8 5.97 15.97 -16.12
CA ARG A 8 6.22 16.49 -17.47
C ARG A 8 5.23 17.59 -17.81
N SER A 9 3.93 17.34 -17.62
CA SER A 9 2.87 18.32 -17.90
C SER A 9 3.04 19.58 -17.05
N SER A 10 3.23 19.41 -15.73
CA SER A 10 3.33 20.51 -14.76
C SER A 10 4.58 21.38 -14.97
N THR A 11 5.65 20.81 -15.52
CA THR A 11 6.93 21.53 -15.72
C THR A 11 7.21 21.87 -17.18
N GLN A 12 6.25 21.66 -18.08
CA GLN A 12 6.42 21.84 -19.53
C GLN A 12 7.63 21.05 -20.08
N GLY A 13 7.85 19.86 -19.52
CA GLY A 13 8.94 18.96 -19.91
C GLY A 13 10.35 19.40 -19.48
N ARG A 14 10.47 20.36 -18.54
CA ARG A 14 11.78 20.86 -18.08
C ARG A 14 12.35 20.12 -16.88
N ALA A 15 11.53 19.44 -16.08
CA ALA A 15 12.04 18.72 -14.92
C ALA A 15 12.72 17.40 -15.29
N PHE A 16 13.94 17.23 -14.78
CA PHE A 16 14.64 15.95 -14.71
C PHE A 16 14.52 15.40 -13.29
N TRP A 17 14.21 14.11 -13.16
CA TRP A 17 14.00 13.48 -11.86
C TRP A 17 14.45 12.01 -11.88
N ALA A 18 14.74 11.48 -10.70
CA ALA A 18 15.06 10.09 -10.47
C ALA A 18 14.54 9.67 -9.08
N THR A 19 14.37 8.37 -8.87
CA THR A 19 13.96 7.82 -7.57
C THR A 19 15.02 6.88 -7.04
N GLN A 20 15.18 6.87 -5.71
CA GLN A 20 15.97 5.89 -4.98
C GLN A 20 15.12 5.34 -3.86
N PHE A 21 15.23 4.03 -3.59
CA PHE A 21 14.59 3.44 -2.42
C PHE A 21 15.15 4.10 -1.15
N SER A 22 14.26 4.55 -0.27
CA SER A 22 14.64 5.15 1.01
C SER A 22 14.50 4.14 2.15
N ARG A 23 13.26 3.75 2.48
CA ARG A 23 12.94 2.82 3.57
C ARG A 23 11.50 2.30 3.47
N TRP A 24 11.20 1.32 4.31
CA TRP A 24 9.82 1.00 4.69
C TRP A 24 9.32 1.97 5.77
N ALA A 25 8.03 2.30 5.73
CA ALA A 25 7.39 3.18 6.69
C ALA A 25 5.98 2.65 7.01
N PRO A 26 5.46 2.88 8.22
CA PRO A 26 4.10 2.51 8.56
C PRO A 26 3.11 3.29 7.71
N VAL A 27 2.05 2.61 7.28
CA VAL A 27 0.89 3.26 6.66
C VAL A 27 0.15 4.06 7.75
N PRO A 28 -0.51 5.18 7.46
CA PRO A 28 -1.40 5.84 8.43
C PRO A 28 -2.51 4.92 8.93
N GLU A 29 -2.83 4.96 10.22
CA GLU A 29 -3.81 4.07 10.87
C GLU A 29 -5.19 4.11 10.20
N SER A 30 -5.64 5.30 9.80
CA SER A 30 -6.91 5.49 9.09
C SER A 30 -7.00 4.74 7.76
N MET A 31 -5.87 4.32 7.18
CA MET A 31 -5.82 3.60 5.90
C MET A 31 -5.52 2.10 6.07
N HIS A 32 -5.22 1.62 7.28
CA HIS A 32 -4.79 0.22 7.49
C HIS A 32 -5.83 -0.78 7.00
N ALA A 33 -7.08 -0.62 7.44
CA ALA A 33 -8.16 -1.55 7.13
C ALA A 33 -8.38 -1.69 5.61
N ASP A 34 -8.40 -0.56 4.90
CA ASP A 34 -8.59 -0.56 3.45
C ASP A 34 -7.41 -1.17 2.69
N VAL A 35 -6.17 -0.85 3.09
CA VAL A 35 -4.97 -1.39 2.44
C VAL A 35 -4.87 -2.90 2.68
N ILE A 36 -5.11 -3.36 3.91
CA ILE A 36 -5.09 -4.79 4.26
C ILE A 36 -6.14 -5.55 3.43
N ARG A 37 -7.37 -5.03 3.38
CA ARG A 37 -8.47 -5.63 2.63
C ARG A 37 -8.14 -5.77 1.14
N GLN A 38 -7.68 -4.69 0.50
CA GLN A 38 -7.29 -4.71 -0.92
C GLN A 38 -6.18 -5.73 -1.22
N ILE A 39 -5.20 -5.85 -0.33
CA ILE A 39 -4.11 -6.84 -0.47
C ILE A 39 -4.65 -8.27 -0.37
N ARG A 40 -5.58 -8.53 0.56
CA ARG A 40 -6.19 -9.86 0.77
C ARG A 40 -7.08 -10.27 -0.39
N GLU A 41 -7.91 -9.36 -0.89
CA GLU A 41 -8.74 -9.56 -2.09
C GLU A 41 -7.87 -9.89 -3.31
N ARG A 42 -6.78 -9.16 -3.54
CA ARG A 42 -5.84 -9.45 -4.64
C ARG A 42 -5.19 -10.83 -4.51
N LYS A 43 -5.03 -11.34 -3.28
CA LYS A 43 -4.50 -12.68 -3.02
C LYS A 43 -5.57 -13.78 -3.03
N GLY A 44 -6.85 -13.44 -3.22
CA GLY A 44 -7.95 -14.39 -3.16
C GLY A 44 -8.27 -14.90 -1.74
N LEU A 45 -7.90 -14.14 -0.71
CA LEU A 45 -8.17 -14.46 0.70
C LEU A 45 -9.44 -13.76 1.19
N SER A 46 -9.98 -14.20 2.33
CA SER A 46 -11.07 -13.49 3.01
C SER A 46 -10.71 -12.01 3.24
N PRO A 47 -11.60 -11.04 2.97
CA PRO A 47 -11.32 -9.61 3.12
C PRO A 47 -10.86 -9.20 4.53
N THR A 48 -11.39 -9.86 5.55
CA THR A 48 -11.05 -9.61 6.96
C THR A 48 -9.90 -10.51 7.40
N PRO A 49 -8.86 -9.98 8.08
CA PRO A 49 -7.86 -10.82 8.69
C PRO A 49 -8.47 -11.67 9.82
N PRO A 50 -8.06 -12.94 9.97
CA PRO A 50 -8.50 -13.78 11.07
C PRO A 50 -8.12 -13.15 12.42
N SER A 51 -8.98 -13.32 13.42
CA SER A 51 -8.69 -12.86 14.78
C SER A 51 -7.59 -13.74 15.40
N TYR A 52 -6.97 -13.28 16.50
CA TYR A 52 -5.96 -14.08 17.20
C TYR A 52 -6.55 -15.38 17.77
N GLU A 53 -7.85 -15.41 18.06
CA GLU A 53 -8.56 -16.56 18.63
C GLU A 53 -8.61 -17.73 17.65
N GLU A 54 -8.68 -17.46 16.34
CA GLU A 54 -8.65 -18.50 15.30
C GLU A 54 -7.31 -19.26 15.24
N PHE A 55 -6.27 -18.77 15.93
CA PHE A 55 -4.94 -19.38 15.97
C PHE A 55 -4.57 -19.97 17.33
N TYR A 56 -5.40 -19.75 18.36
CA TYR A 56 -5.11 -20.21 19.72
C TYR A 56 -5.98 -21.42 20.04
N GLU A 57 -5.36 -22.57 20.29
CA GLU A 57 -6.04 -23.75 20.84
C GLU A 57 -5.88 -23.74 22.37
N GLU A 58 -6.97 -23.65 23.11
CA GLU A 58 -6.97 -23.98 24.55
C GLU A 58 -6.80 -25.50 24.69
N GLU A 59 -5.83 -25.90 25.54
CA GLU A 59 -5.47 -27.30 25.81
C GLU A 59 -6.63 -28.11 26.43
#